data_AF-A0A843LWW0-F1
#
_entry.id   AF-A0A843LWW0-F1
#
_cell.length_a   1.000
_cell.length_b   1.000
_cell.length_c   1.000
_cell.angle_alpha   90.00
_cell.angle_beta   90.00
_cell.angle_gamma   90.00
#
_symmetry.space_group_name_H-M   'P 1'
#
loop_
_entity.id
_entity.type
_entity.pdbx_description
1 polymer ?
#
loop_
_entity_poly.entity_id
_entity_poly.type
_entity_poly.pdbx_seq_one_letter_code
_entity_poly.pdbx_strand_id
1 'polypeptide(L)' 'MMKETEKIVSLGVEFLPLKTYTNIVEGNALRIPWEEVVPKDELSYIMGNPPFLGYSLQSEEQKKDMLSVYVDTA' A
#
# COMPACT_ATOMS: atom_id res chain seq x y z
N MET A 1 11.36 15.88 17.36
CA MET A 1 12.37 15.06 16.68
C MET A 1 13.34 15.85 15.79
N MET A 2 12.95 17.00 15.21
CA MET A 2 13.79 17.70 14.21
C MET A 2 14.98 18.50 14.78
N LYS A 3 14.90 19.06 15.99
CA LYS A 3 16.00 19.87 16.60
C LYS A 3 17.26 19.06 16.94
N GLU A 4 17.09 17.77 17.26
CA GLU A 4 18.23 16.93 17.68
C GLU A 4 19.04 16.42 16.48
N THR A 5 18.39 16.21 15.32
CA THR A 5 19.07 15.79 14.09
C THR A 5 19.93 16.92 13.51
N GLU A 6 19.47 18.16 13.61
CA GLU A 6 20.19 19.35 13.12
C GLU A 6 21.54 19.56 13.84
N LYS A 7 21.60 19.27 15.14
CA LYS A 7 22.83 19.36 15.95
C LYS A 7 23.93 18.37 15.54
N ILE A 8 23.57 17.23 14.96
CA ILE A 8 24.52 16.13 14.67
C ILE A 8 25.20 16.33 13.31
N VAL A 9 24.46 16.80 12.31
CA VAL A 9 24.91 16.72 10.90
C VAL A 9 25.77 17.91 10.49
N SER A 10 25.65 19.08 11.15
CA SER A 10 26.50 20.29 10.98
C SER A 10 26.81 20.66 9.51
N LEU A 11 25.92 20.27 8.60
CA LEU A 11 25.94 20.57 7.18
C LEU A 11 24.67 21.37 6.91
N GLY A 12 24.77 22.41 6.07
CA GLY A 12 23.61 23.05 5.48
C GLY A 12 22.93 22.10 4.50
N VAL A 13 22.29 21.06 5.03
CA VAL A 13 21.54 20.10 4.22
C VAL A 13 20.28 20.82 3.77
N GLU A 14 20.20 21.14 2.48
CA GLU A 14 18.96 21.59 1.85
C GLU A 14 18.00 20.40 1.98
N PHE A 15 17.16 20.45 3.02
CA PHE A 15 16.32 19.33 3.40
C PHE A 15 15.37 19.07 2.24
N LEU A 16 15.52 17.90 1.59
CA LEU A 16 14.63 17.48 0.51
C LEU A 16 13.20 17.68 1.03
N PRO A 17 12.39 18.58 0.45
CA PRO A 17 11.07 18.86 0.99
C PRO A 17 10.29 17.55 0.89
N LEU A 18 10.04 16.93 2.05
CA LEU A 18 9.17 15.79 2.15
C LEU A 18 7.79 16.27 1.74
N LYS A 19 7.46 16.08 0.47
CA LYS A 19 6.13 16.35 -0.05
C LYS A 19 5.20 15.33 0.56
N THR A 20 4.19 15.80 1.29
CA THR A 20 3.17 14.94 1.87
C THR A 20 2.27 14.46 0.73
N TYR A 21 2.56 13.28 0.19
CA TYR A 21 1.66 12.60 -0.74
C TYR A 21 0.68 11.75 0.09
N THR A 22 -0.60 12.10 0.09
CA THR A 22 -1.64 11.44 0.88
C THR A 22 -2.35 10.33 0.10
N ASN A 23 -1.59 9.47 -0.59
CA ASN A 23 -2.15 8.45 -1.48
C ASN A 23 -1.97 7.03 -0.93
N ILE A 24 -1.55 6.91 0.33
CA ILE A 24 -1.48 5.62 1.03
C ILE A 24 -2.81 5.41 1.75
N VAL A 25 -3.51 4.35 1.37
CA VAL A 25 -4.77 3.95 2.01
C VAL A 25 -4.50 2.76 2.92
N GLU A 26 -4.85 2.89 4.20
CA GLU A 26 -4.83 1.79 5.15
C GLU A 26 -6.10 0.96 5.00
N GLY A 27 -5.98 -0.25 4.44
CA GLY A 27 -7.12 -1.12 4.22
C GLY A 27 -6.72 -2.49 3.67
N ASN A 28 -7.70 -3.39 3.58
CA ASN A 28 -7.52 -4.70 2.95
C ASN A 28 -7.74 -4.57 1.44
N ALA A 29 -6.66 -4.67 0.65
CA ALA A 29 -6.69 -4.51 -0.80
C ALA A 29 -7.59 -5.53 -1.53
N LEU A 30 -7.95 -6.65 -0.90
CA LEU A 30 -8.87 -7.64 -1.47
C LEU A 30 -10.35 -7.29 -1.24
N ARG A 31 -10.66 -6.32 -0.38
CA ARG A 31 -12.02 -5.94 0.01
C ARG A 31 -12.45 -4.54 -0.44
N ILE A 32 -11.50 -3.63 -0.61
CA ILE A 32 -11.78 -2.25 -1.02
C ILE A 32 -11.92 -2.17 -2.56
N PRO A 33 -12.88 -1.41 -3.09
CA PRO A 33 -12.89 -1.06 -4.51
C PRO A 33 -11.69 -0.19 -4.84
N TRP A 34 -10.86 -0.58 -5.81
CA TRP A 34 -9.61 0.15 -6.10
C TRP A 34 -9.88 1.53 -6.72
N GLU A 35 -11.04 1.72 -7.34
CA GLU A 35 -11.50 3.03 -7.82
C GLU A 35 -11.70 4.06 -6.70
N GLU A 36 -11.85 3.64 -5.43
CA GLU A 36 -11.83 4.56 -4.28
C GLU A 36 -10.42 5.04 -3.92
N VAL A 37 -9.39 4.32 -4.37
CA VAL A 37 -7.97 4.65 -4.14
C VAL A 37 -7.40 5.45 -5.31
N VAL A 38 -7.70 5.03 -6.55
CA VAL A 38 -7.23 5.70 -7.77
C VAL A 38 -8.26 5.49 -8.90
N PRO A 39 -8.70 6.56 -9.58
CA PRO A 39 -9.55 6.43 -10.76
C PRO A 39 -8.86 5.60 -11.85
N LYS A 40 -9.59 4.69 -12.48
CA LYS A 40 -9.05 3.77 -13.51
C LYS A 40 -8.45 4.48 -14.73
N ASP A 41 -8.92 5.68 -15.03
CA ASP A 41 -8.46 6.54 -16.13
C ASP A 41 -7.18 7.32 -15.78
N GLU A 42 -6.84 7.42 -14.51
CA GLU A 42 -5.58 8.01 -14.01
C GLU A 42 -4.51 6.94 -13.72
N LEU A 43 -4.88 5.66 -13.69
CA LEU A 43 -3.99 4.54 -13.38
C LEU A 43 -3.21 4.08 -14.61
N SER A 44 -1.94 4.50 -14.69
CA SER A 44 -1.06 4.10 -15.81
C SER A 44 -0.34 2.77 -15.59
N TYR A 45 0.01 2.44 -14.34
CA TYR A 45 0.81 1.25 -14.00
C TYR A 45 0.39 0.69 -12.65
N ILE A 46 0.42 -0.64 -12.52
CA ILE A 46 0.24 -1.35 -11.25
C ILE A 46 1.52 -2.15 -10.99
N MET A 47 2.14 -1.91 -9.85
CA MET A 47 3.38 -2.58 -9.44
C MET A 47 3.26 -2.95 -7.97
N GLY A 48 3.75 -4.13 -7.60
CA GLY A 48 3.74 -4.57 -6.22
C GLY A 48 4.38 -5.93 -6.03
N ASN A 49 4.65 -6.24 -4.76
CA ASN A 49 5.08 -7.55 -4.32
C ASN A 49 4.09 -8.03 -3.25
N PRO A 50 2.95 -8.63 -3.65
CA PRO A 50 1.92 -9.05 -2.70
C PRO A 50 2.44 -10.17 -1.78
N PRO A 51 1.79 -10.39 -0.63
CA PRO A 51 2.19 -11.46 0.29
C PRO A 51 1.98 -12.84 -0.34
N PHE A 52 3.01 -13.69 -0.26
CA PHE A 52 2.94 -15.09 -0.69
C PHE A 52 2.72 -16.00 0.51
N LEU A 53 1.57 -16.68 0.55
CA LEU A 53 1.25 -17.64 1.62
C LEU A 53 0.65 -18.91 1.02
N GLY A 54 1.25 -20.05 1.35
CA GLY A 54 0.77 -21.36 0.89
C GLY A 54 -0.63 -21.67 1.39
N TYR A 55 -1.43 -22.38 0.60
CA TYR A 55 -2.85 -22.67 0.86
C TYR A 55 -3.14 -23.16 2.30
N SER A 56 -2.35 -24.12 2.79
CA SER A 56 -2.54 -24.70 4.13
C SER A 56 -2.12 -23.77 5.28
N LEU A 57 -1.41 -22.67 5.00
CA LEU A 57 -0.90 -21.71 5.98
C LEU A 57 -1.76 -20.45 6.10
N GLN A 58 -2.74 -20.28 5.22
CA GLN A 58 -3.67 -19.14 5.25
C GLN A 58 -4.59 -19.22 6.47
N SER A 59 -4.78 -18.08 7.13
CA SER A 59 -5.83 -17.94 8.13
C SER A 59 -7.22 -18.12 7.50
N GLU A 60 -8.22 -18.42 8.32
CA GLU A 60 -9.60 -18.54 7.85
C GLU A 60 -10.12 -17.23 7.20
N GLU A 61 -9.66 -16.07 7.68
CA GLU A 61 -9.99 -14.78 7.08
C GLU A 61 -9.34 -14.60 5.70
N GLN A 62 -8.05 -14.94 5.58
CA GLN A 62 -7.33 -14.86 4.30
C GLN A 62 -7.96 -15.78 3.24
N LYS A 63 -8.36 -16.99 3.62
CA LYS A 63 -9.05 -17.92 2.70
C LYS A 63 -10.37 -17.32 2.21
N LYS A 64 -11.17 -16.72 3.10
CA LYS A 64 -12.43 -16.06 2.73
C LYS A 64 -12.20 -14.90 1.77
N ASP A 65 -11.18 -14.09 2.03
CA ASP A 65 -10.84 -12.96 1.14
C ASP A 65 -10.43 -13.45 -0.24
N MET A 66 -9.54 -14.45 -0.32
CA MET A 66 -9.15 -15.05 -1.60
C MET A 66 -10.36 -15.63 -2.36
N LEU A 67 -11.25 -16.34 -1.67
CA LEU A 67 -12.47 -16.90 -2.27
C LEU A 67 -13.41 -15.82 -2.81
N SER A 68 -13.49 -14.65 -2.16
CA SER A 68 -14.32 -13.54 -2.64
C SER A 68 -13.81 -12.89 -3.93
N VAL A 69 -12.52 -13.07 -4.24
CA VAL A 69 -11.87 -12.55 -5.46
C VAL A 69 -11.98 -13.53 -6.63
N TYR A 70 -11.86 -14.83 -6.36
CA TYR A 70 -12.00 -15.87 -7.38
C TYR A 70 -13.47 -16.19 -7.63
N VAL A 71 -14.14 -15.36 -8.43
CA VAL A 71 -15.50 -15.63 -8.90
C VAL A 71 -15.44 -16.24 -10.30
N ASP A 72 -15.68 -17.56 -10.40
CA ASP A 72 -16.02 -18.17 -11.69
C ASP A 72 -17.44 -17.70 -12.05
N THR A 73 -17.50 -16.62 -12.82
CA THR A 73 -18.75 -16.22 -13.48
C THR A 73 -18.86 -17.02 -14.77
N ALA A 74 -19.73 -18.03 -14.74
CA ALA A 74 -20.18 -18.76 -15.92
C ALA A 74 -21.09 -17.89 -16.82
#